data_AF-A0A399JE30-F1
#
_entry.id   AF-A0A399JE30-F1
#
_cell.length_a   1.000
_cell.length_b   1.000
_cell.length_c   1.000
_cell.angle_alpha   90.00
_cell.angle_beta   90.00
_cell.angle_gamma   90.00
#
_symmetry.space_group_name_H-M   'P 1'
#
loop_
_entity.id
_entity.type
_entity.pdbx_description
1 polymer ?
#
loop_
_entity_poly.entity_id
_entity_poly.type
_entity_poly.pdbx_seq_one_letter_code
_entity_poly.pdbx_strand_id
1 'polypeptide(L)'
;MNDENAEPLSPAEPVPGREDTADDVAAWLVERIQRVTPHAFYAKTAVREVEEDFGEDFIVADRNDHASLRPDVLAAFAELKPAEIRWNTRSKSWWLPTPEQLEAFREADERKASKKRAHVAARGEPTA
;
A
#
# COMPACT_ATOMS: atom_id res chain seq x y z
N MET A 1 -25.48 36.03 -7.33
CA MET A 1 -25.94 34.65 -7.61
C MET A 1 -24.79 33.74 -7.18
N ASN A 2 -25.00 32.98 -6.12
CA ASN A 2 -23.98 32.22 -5.42
C ASN A 2 -23.64 30.91 -6.15
N ASP A 3 -22.36 30.58 -6.03
CA ASP A 3 -21.76 29.25 -6.03
C ASP A 3 -21.94 28.36 -7.27
N GLU A 4 -20.95 28.46 -8.15
CA GLU A 4 -20.25 27.33 -8.75
C GLU A 4 -19.86 26.31 -7.66
N ASN A 5 -20.84 25.53 -7.21
CA ASN A 5 -20.60 24.32 -6.43
C ASN A 5 -20.13 23.26 -7.43
N ALA A 6 -18.84 23.32 -7.78
CA ALA A 6 -18.14 22.22 -8.42
C ALA A 6 -18.40 20.98 -7.57
N GLU A 7 -19.01 19.98 -8.19
CA GLU A 7 -19.33 18.68 -7.61
C GLU A 7 -18.18 18.24 -6.69
N PRO A 8 -18.42 18.01 -5.39
CA PRO A 8 -17.41 17.37 -4.57
C PRO A 8 -17.22 15.99 -5.18
N LEU A 9 -16.04 15.73 -5.74
CA LEU A 9 -15.61 14.43 -6.24
C LEU A 9 -16.02 13.37 -5.20
N SER A 10 -17.12 12.66 -5.46
CA SER A 10 -17.57 11.57 -4.62
C SER A 10 -16.38 10.64 -4.45
N PRO A 11 -15.86 10.44 -3.21
CA PRO A 11 -14.84 9.43 -2.99
C PRO A 11 -15.51 8.09 -3.32
N ALA A 12 -15.13 7.51 -4.46
CA ALA A 12 -15.47 6.18 -4.95
C ALA A 12 -16.55 5.48 -4.11
N GLU A 13 -17.82 5.66 -4.50
CA GLU A 13 -18.91 4.94 -3.84
C GLU A 13 -18.60 3.43 -3.95
N PRO A 14 -18.49 2.69 -2.84
CA PRO A 14 -18.39 1.24 -2.89
C PRO A 14 -19.64 0.72 -3.58
N VAL A 15 -19.46 -0.05 -4.65
CA VAL A 15 -20.58 -0.70 -5.36
C VAL A 15 -21.08 -1.87 -4.49
N PRO A 16 -22.23 -1.76 -3.80
CA PRO A 16 -22.66 -2.82 -2.91
C PRO A 16 -23.20 -3.99 -3.74
N GLY A 17 -22.58 -5.17 -3.61
CA GLY A 17 -23.03 -6.41 -4.25
C GLY A 17 -21.98 -7.20 -5.03
N ARG A 18 -20.71 -6.81 -4.99
CA ARG A 18 -19.61 -7.73 -5.30
C ARG A 18 -19.33 -8.57 -4.06
N GLU A 19 -19.01 -9.85 -4.24
CA GLU A 19 -18.40 -10.62 -3.16
C GLU A 19 -17.03 -10.00 -2.91
N ASP A 20 -16.96 -9.07 -1.96
CA ASP A 20 -15.70 -8.42 -1.63
C ASP A 20 -14.73 -9.51 -1.18
N THR A 21 -13.54 -9.54 -1.79
CA THR A 21 -12.52 -10.52 -1.48
C THR A 21 -11.29 -9.82 -0.94
N ALA A 22 -10.39 -10.57 -0.32
CA ALA A 22 -9.13 -10.03 0.17
C ALA A 22 -8.31 -9.31 -0.93
N ASP A 23 -8.47 -9.73 -2.19
CA ASP A 23 -7.86 -9.09 -3.35
C ASP A 23 -8.48 -7.72 -3.66
N ASP A 24 -9.81 -7.60 -3.55
CA ASP A 24 -10.53 -6.34 -3.78
C ASP A 24 -10.15 -5.29 -2.73
N VAL A 25 -10.14 -5.68 -1.45
CA VAL A 25 -9.68 -4.82 -0.35
C VAL A 25 -8.22 -4.40 -0.55
N ALA A 26 -7.37 -5.32 -1.04
CA ALA A 26 -5.97 -5.03 -1.32
C ALA A 26 -5.79 -4.04 -2.50
N ALA A 27 -6.54 -4.21 -3.58
CA ALA A 27 -6.56 -3.28 -4.71
C ALA A 27 -7.05 -1.89 -4.28
N TRP A 28 -8.16 -1.84 -3.53
CA TRP A 28 -8.68 -0.62 -2.94
C TRP A 28 -7.64 0.06 -2.05
N LEU A 29 -6.90 -0.69 -1.22
CA LEU A 29 -5.86 -0.14 -0.35
C LEU A 29 -4.74 0.53 -1.14
N VAL A 30 -4.31 -0.09 -2.24
CA VAL A 30 -3.31 0.47 -3.17
C VAL A 30 -3.82 1.77 -3.80
N GLU A 31 -5.05 1.79 -4.30
CA GLU A 31 -5.66 3.00 -4.87
C GLU A 31 -5.82 4.10 -3.81
N ARG A 32 -6.22 3.75 -2.59
CA ARG A 32 -6.42 4.68 -1.49
C ARG A 32 -5.11 5.36 -1.11
N ILE A 33 -4.02 4.60 -0.98
CA ILE A 33 -2.68 5.13 -0.69
C ILE A 33 -2.23 6.09 -1.79
N GLN A 34 -2.47 5.76 -3.06
CA GLN A 34 -2.13 6.63 -4.18
C GLN A 34 -2.93 7.93 -4.14
N ARG A 35 -4.22 7.89 -3.81
CA ARG A 35 -5.08 9.08 -3.72
C ARG A 35 -4.69 10.05 -2.61
N VAL A 36 -4.21 9.57 -1.47
CA VAL A 36 -3.83 10.45 -0.33
C VAL A 36 -2.42 11.03 -0.47
N THR A 37 -1.66 10.62 -1.49
CA THR A 37 -0.33 11.15 -1.80
C THR A 37 -0.37 12.69 -1.92
N PRO A 38 0.60 13.41 -1.33
CA PRO A 38 1.85 12.96 -0.70
C PRO A 38 1.76 12.62 0.80
N HIS A 39 0.57 12.47 1.37
CA HIS A 39 0.40 12.21 2.80
C HIS A 39 0.60 10.73 3.14
N ALA A 40 1.07 10.48 4.37
CA ALA A 40 1.18 9.14 4.89
C ALA A 40 -0.21 8.58 5.24
N PHE A 41 -0.51 7.40 4.72
CA PHE A 41 -1.72 6.64 4.99
C PHE A 41 -1.50 5.70 6.18
N TYR A 42 -2.18 5.93 7.30
CA TYR A 42 -1.99 5.14 8.51
C TYR A 42 -2.74 3.81 8.45
N ALA A 43 -2.13 2.73 8.95
CA ALA A 43 -2.79 1.43 9.03
C ALA A 43 -4.06 1.45 9.88
N LYS A 44 -4.10 2.28 10.92
CA LYS A 44 -5.31 2.47 11.73
C LYS A 44 -6.46 3.10 10.91
N THR A 45 -6.14 4.03 10.01
CA THR A 45 -7.13 4.62 9.11
C THR A 45 -7.61 3.59 8.11
N ALA A 46 -6.70 2.80 7.53
CA ALA A 46 -7.04 1.71 6.62
C ALA A 46 -8.02 0.71 7.26
N VAL A 47 -7.73 0.27 8.49
CA VAL A 47 -8.61 -0.64 9.25
C VAL A 47 -10.00 -0.05 9.42
N ARG A 48 -10.09 1.22 9.82
CA ARG A 48 -11.39 1.89 10.01
C ARG A 48 -12.17 2.02 8.71
N GLU A 49 -11.52 2.47 7.63
CA GLU A 49 -12.20 2.61 6.33
C GLU A 49 -12.61 1.25 5.78
N VAL A 50 -11.80 0.21 5.94
CA VAL A 50 -12.17 -1.15 5.51
C VAL A 50 -13.32 -1.69 6.34
N GLU A 51 -13.34 -1.45 7.65
CA GLU A 51 -14.46 -1.80 8.52
C GLU A 51 -15.75 -1.07 8.13
N GLU A 52 -15.67 0.22 7.78
CA GLU A 52 -16.82 1.03 7.37
C GLU A 52 -17.35 0.68 5.97
N ASP A 53 -16.47 0.31 5.04
CA ASP A 53 -16.77 0.14 3.61
C ASP A 53 -17.03 -1.33 3.22
N PHE A 54 -16.17 -2.24 3.69
CA PHE A 54 -16.20 -3.67 3.37
C PHE A 54 -16.72 -4.54 4.54
N GLY A 55 -16.69 -4.01 5.76
CA GLY A 55 -17.12 -4.70 6.97
C GLY A 55 -15.99 -5.36 7.76
N GLU A 56 -16.37 -5.83 8.95
CA GLU A 56 -15.46 -6.43 9.93
C GLU A 56 -14.90 -7.81 9.52
N ASP A 57 -15.39 -8.44 8.45
CA ASP A 57 -14.89 -9.75 7.97
C ASP A 57 -13.41 -9.69 7.55
N PHE A 58 -12.94 -8.51 7.14
CA PHE A 58 -11.56 -8.27 6.71
C PHE A 58 -10.66 -7.76 7.83
N ILE A 59 -11.18 -7.64 9.06
CA ILE A 59 -10.49 -7.10 10.22
C ILE A 59 -10.22 -8.24 11.22
N VAL A 60 -9.01 -8.26 11.76
CA VAL A 60 -8.61 -9.13 12.86
C VAL A 60 -8.30 -8.25 14.05
N ALA A 61 -9.05 -8.44 15.13
CA ALA A 61 -8.68 -7.91 16.43
C ALA A 61 -7.67 -8.85 17.10
N ASP A 62 -6.52 -8.31 17.50
CA ASP A 62 -5.62 -9.01 18.41
C ASP A 62 -6.18 -8.98 19.85
N ARG A 63 -5.64 -9.83 20.74
CA ARG A 63 -5.99 -9.88 22.18
C ARG A 63 -5.81 -8.54 22.91
N ASN A 64 -5.04 -7.60 22.35
CA ASN A 64 -4.86 -6.25 22.89
C ASN A 64 -5.85 -5.21 22.30
N ASP A 65 -6.97 -5.65 21.70
CA ASP A 65 -7.96 -4.78 21.06
C ASP A 65 -7.38 -3.96 19.88
N HIS A 66 -6.23 -4.39 19.36
CA HIS A 66 -5.64 -3.77 18.18
C HIS A 66 -6.22 -4.42 16.93
N ALA A 67 -7.21 -3.75 16.34
CA ALA A 67 -7.74 -4.08 15.03
C ALA A 67 -6.67 -3.88 13.94
N SER A 68 -6.50 -4.89 13.10
CA SER A 68 -5.56 -4.94 11.98
C SER A 68 -6.22 -5.60 10.79
N LEU A 69 -5.75 -5.32 9.57
CA LEU A 69 -6.24 -6.02 8.39
C LEU A 69 -5.90 -7.50 8.46
N ARG A 70 -6.78 -8.34 7.91
CA ARG A 70 -6.56 -9.78 7.79
C ARG A 70 -5.22 -10.09 7.10
N PRO A 71 -4.56 -11.19 7.51
CA PRO A 71 -3.32 -11.61 6.87
C PRO A 71 -3.51 -11.92 5.39
N ASP A 72 -4.67 -12.43 4.96
CA ASP A 72 -5.00 -12.64 3.55
C ASP A 72 -4.97 -11.33 2.74
N VAL A 73 -5.59 -10.27 3.27
CA VAL A 73 -5.58 -8.93 2.63
C VAL A 73 -4.17 -8.39 2.56
N LEU A 74 -3.38 -8.53 3.64
CA LEU A 74 -1.99 -8.09 3.66
C LEU A 74 -1.11 -8.88 2.69
N ALA A 75 -1.39 -10.16 2.48
CA ALA A 75 -0.71 -11.00 1.51
C ALA A 75 -1.05 -10.57 0.07
N ALA A 76 -2.33 -10.43 -0.25
CA ALA A 76 -2.79 -9.92 -1.55
C ALA A 76 -2.23 -8.51 -1.81
N PHE A 77 -2.26 -7.63 -0.81
CA PHE A 77 -1.67 -6.29 -0.90
C PHE A 77 -0.17 -6.35 -1.11
N ALA A 78 0.56 -7.27 -0.47
CA ALA A 78 2.00 -7.40 -0.68
C ALA A 78 2.35 -7.82 -2.11
N GLU A 79 1.47 -8.56 -2.79
CA GLU A 79 1.60 -8.98 -4.18
C GLU A 79 1.18 -7.89 -5.17
N LEU A 80 0.08 -7.18 -4.89
CA LEU A 80 -0.46 -6.11 -5.74
C LEU A 80 0.26 -4.77 -5.58
N LYS A 81 0.87 -4.50 -4.43
CA LYS A 81 1.43 -3.17 -4.17
C LYS A 81 2.56 -2.85 -5.18
N PRO A 82 2.53 -1.67 -5.80
CA PRO A 82 3.67 -1.20 -6.57
C PRO A 82 4.88 -1.03 -5.65
N ALA A 83 6.08 -1.29 -6.18
CA ALA A 83 7.36 -1.14 -5.46
C ALA A 83 7.61 0.28 -4.91
N GLU A 84 6.81 1.23 -5.37
CA GLU A 84 6.79 2.64 -5.00
C GLU A 84 6.21 2.83 -3.60
N ILE A 85 5.18 2.07 -3.21
CA ILE A 85 4.56 2.19 -1.89
C ILE A 85 5.54 1.69 -0.82
N ARG A 86 5.93 2.60 0.07
CA ARG A 86 6.84 2.31 1.18
C ARG A 86 6.06 2.17 2.47
N TRP A 87 6.47 1.19 3.27
CA TRP A 87 5.96 1.00 4.63
C TRP A 87 6.89 1.67 5.63
N ASN A 88 6.33 2.48 6.52
CA ASN A 88 7.01 3.08 7.66
C ASN A 88 6.68 2.28 8.92
N THR A 89 7.64 1.49 9.40
CA THR A 89 7.49 0.66 10.60
C THR A 89 7.32 1.47 11.88
N ARG A 90 7.87 2.70 11.94
CA ARG A 90 7.79 3.56 13.14
C ARG A 90 6.41 4.16 13.31
N SER A 91 5.83 4.65 12.22
CA SER A 91 4.50 5.29 12.24
C SER A 91 3.36 4.33 11.88
N LYS A 92 3.69 3.08 11.51
CA LYS A 92 2.75 2.10 10.96
C LYS A 92 1.88 2.69 9.85
N SER A 93 2.54 3.33 8.89
CA SER A 93 1.89 4.01 7.78
C SER A 93 2.53 3.67 6.45
N TRP A 94 1.71 3.62 5.40
CA TRP A 94 2.16 3.60 4.02
C TRP A 94 2.34 5.02 3.52
N TRP A 95 3.32 5.22 2.65
CA TRP A 95 3.53 6.50 2.01
C TRP A 95 4.06 6.25 0.61
N LEU A 96 3.58 7.06 -0.32
CA LEU A 96 4.10 7.08 -1.69
C LEU A 96 5.19 8.15 -1.75
N PRO A 97 6.42 7.81 -2.16
CA PRO A 97 7.43 8.80 -2.47
C PRO A 97 6.97 9.67 -3.64
N THR A 98 7.30 10.95 -3.61
CA THR A 98 7.09 11.85 -4.77
C THR A 98 7.88 11.32 -5.97
N PRO A 99 7.54 11.71 -7.22
CA PRO A 99 8.29 11.28 -8.41
C PRO A 99 9.79 11.53 -8.28
N GLU A 100 10.20 12.68 -7.73
CA GLU A 100 11.61 13.01 -7.46
C GLU A 100 12.26 12.02 -6.47
N GLN A 101 11.55 11.65 -5.41
CA GLN A 101 12.03 10.65 -4.45
C GLN A 101 12.05 9.24 -5.06
N LEU A 102 11.07 8.91 -5.91
CA LEU A 102 11.00 7.63 -6.60
C LEU A 102 12.18 7.43 -7.55
N GLU A 103 12.54 8.45 -8.33
CA GLU A 103 13.73 8.42 -9.20
C GLU A 103 14.99 8.15 -8.37
N ALA A 104 15.19 8.88 -7.27
CA ALA A 104 16.31 8.64 -6.36
C ALA A 104 16.33 7.21 -5.79
N PHE A 105 15.16 6.64 -5.51
CA PHE A 105 15.06 5.24 -5.05
C PHE A 105 15.36 4.23 -6.15
N ARG A 106 14.91 4.46 -7.39
CA ARG A 106 15.23 3.60 -8.54
C ARG A 106 16.73 3.57 -8.78
N GLU A 107 17.38 4.73 -8.82
CA GLU A 107 18.85 4.81 -8.95
C GLU A 107 19.57 4.07 -7.81
N ALA A 108 19.07 4.20 -6.58
CA ALA A 108 19.63 3.50 -5.43
C ALA A 108 19.45 1.97 -5.52
N ASP A 109 18.31 1.49 -6.02
CA ASP A 109 18.04 0.08 -6.24
C ASP A 109 18.92 -0.48 -7.36
N GLU A 110 19.05 0.23 -8.48
CA GLU A 110 19.95 -0.12 -9.59
C GLU A 110 21.42 -0.15 -9.14
N ARG A 111 21.83 0.78 -8.29
CA ARG A 111 23.17 0.81 -7.69
C ARG A 111 23.39 -0.40 -6.78
N LYS A 112 22.39 -0.80 -5.99
CA LYS A 112 22.45 -2.00 -5.16
C LYS A 112 22.47 -3.27 -6.00
N ALA A 113 21.65 -3.36 -7.05
CA ALA A 113 21.61 -4.48 -7.99
C ALA A 113 22.95 -4.65 -8.70
N SER A 114 23.56 -3.54 -9.15
CA SER A 114 24.89 -3.53 -9.76
C SER A 114 25.98 -3.98 -8.78
N LYS A 115 25.95 -3.50 -7.53
CA LYS A 115 26.90 -3.92 -6.49
C LYS A 115 26.73 -5.40 -6.14
N LYS A 116 25.49 -5.92 -6.11
CA LYS A 116 25.22 -7.35 -5.90
C LYS A 116 25.75 -8.19 -7.05
N ARG A 117 25.52 -7.79 -8.30
CA ARG A 117 26.07 -8.45 -9.49
C ARG A 117 27.61 -8.47 -9.48
N ALA A 118 28.24 -7.36 -9.13
CA ALA A 118 29.70 -7.28 -8.99
C ALA A 118 30.22 -8.17 -7.84
N HIS A 119 29.52 -8.23 -6.72
CA HIS A 119 29.89 -9.11 -5.59
C HIS A 119 29.75 -10.60 -5.94
N VAL A 120 28.69 -10.99 -6.66
CA VAL A 120 28.50 -12.37 -7.16
C VAL A 120 29.57 -12.73 -8.18
N ALA A 121 29.88 -11.83 -9.12
CA ALA A 121 30.95 -12.04 -10.11
C ALA A 121 32.34 -12.13 -9.46
N ALA A 122 32.60 -11.34 -8.41
CA ALA A 122 33.87 -11.36 -7.68
C ALA A 122 34.03 -12.57 -6.73
N ARG A 123 32.92 -13.27 -6.39
CA ARG A 123 32.94 -14.43 -5.50
C ARG A 123 33.21 -15.76 -6.18
N GLY A 124 33.23 -15.84 -7.51
CA GLY A 124 33.80 -16.96 -8.28
C GLY A 124 33.67 -18.34 -7.63
N GLU A 125 32.45 -18.82 -7.38
CA GLU A 125 32.19 -20.26 -7.33
C GLU A 125 31.80 -20.69 -8.74
N PRO A 126 32.71 -21.30 -9.52
CA PRO A 126 32.32 -22.03 -10.71
C PRO A 126 31.61 -23.31 -10.25
N THR A 127 30.28 -23.32 -10.22
CA THR A 127 29.53 -24.56 -10.39
C THR A 127 29.40 -24.81 -11.89
N ALA A 128 30.42 -25.48 -12.44
CA ALA A 128 30.40 -26.41 -13.56
C ALA A 128 31.85 -26.73 -13.98
#